data_AF-A0A356KKW5-F1
#
_entry.id   AF-A0A356KKW5-F1
#
_cell.length_a   1.000
_cell.length_b   1.000
_cell.length_c   1.000
_cell.angle_alpha   90.00
_cell.angle_beta   90.00
_cell.angle_gamma   90.00
#
_symmetry.space_group_name_H-M   'P 1'
#
loop_
_entity.id
_entity.type
_entity.pdbx_description
1 polymer ?
#
loop_
_entity_poly.entity_id
_entity_poly.type
_entity_poly.pdbx_seq_one_letter_code
_entity_poly.pdbx_strand_id
1 'polypeptide(L)'
;KDPEQRFESARQLQADLAELARRHPVKETVRLRIDAVAPTLAPSDTVRATTGGLGAVRPHIPRNVLLGLGLVILFLVASGGAFGVVKHLQNSAASARAAALQSVEDLEALAGSDPERAEIESKDLAERLGQEGYPELAERAVAVGAKIAQSRADERQQAQADEAARKLETAEKLFEQHGASDPADQALRQRLEEILRLAAAVITDYPQTEAAQKAQVLSQHVQEALEVTIKAQKARQRKENAARRALTQARERVKELLAQRRKGCFAEAAEVAQNYVEAHGEVEPIGGQELLREVERTTRSEVRARIRRSRDHLSRQEWSQAEVALESVLPPLGDPKLERQVRDAVAAIAQARRSASEARERETQRKAQAVLDRARGELKDELTTRRYGDAASQLRSVLTTLELQRAPGVKRLGELRVQRLERAQQALDGLAAHVRQGKEPPLTLSLEAPDGEVREARAVKYDGLQRRFTFQFTAQMLEDKKLAELTPEQLLTLLQPLGGGAKDLLARACLAYEVGALPQAEQLLGRARALDPGLARTVDDLRALEGQ
;
A
#
# COMPACT_ATOMS: atom_id res chain seq x y z
N LYS A 1 -22.66 6.63 -24.63
CA LYS A 1 -22.87 6.02 -25.96
C LYS A 1 -24.35 5.97 -26.32
N ASP A 2 -25.25 6.17 -25.35
CA ASP A 2 -26.67 6.42 -25.59
C ASP A 2 -27.13 7.63 -24.74
N PRO A 3 -27.55 8.77 -25.34
CA PRO A 3 -27.95 9.98 -24.62
C PRO A 3 -29.26 9.82 -23.84
N GLU A 4 -30.19 9.02 -24.35
CA GLU A 4 -31.54 8.89 -23.78
C GLU A 4 -31.52 8.05 -22.50
N GLN A 5 -30.81 6.92 -22.52
CA GLN A 5 -30.57 6.10 -21.32
C GLN A 5 -29.79 6.86 -20.23
N ARG A 6 -28.91 7.79 -20.64
CA ARG A 6 -28.20 8.68 -19.71
C ARG A 6 -29.13 9.70 -19.07
N PHE A 7 -30.18 10.13 -19.76
CA PHE A 7 -31.14 11.10 -19.24
C PHE A 7 -31.99 10.50 -18.12
N GLU A 8 -32.46 9.27 -18.29
CA GLU A 8 -33.19 8.55 -17.23
C GLU A 8 -32.29 8.27 -16.03
N SER A 9 -31.07 7.78 -16.27
CA SER A 9 -30.08 7.55 -15.21
C SER A 9 -29.73 8.83 -14.45
N ALA A 10 -29.62 9.97 -15.15
CA ALA A 10 -29.36 11.27 -14.54
C ALA A 10 -30.56 11.77 -13.71
N ARG A 11 -31.80 11.55 -14.18
CA ARG A 11 -33.02 11.84 -13.40
C ARG A 11 -33.11 11.01 -12.13
N GLN A 12 -32.81 9.72 -12.22
CA GLN A 12 -32.80 8.81 -11.08
C GLN A 12 -31.77 9.28 -10.04
N LEU A 13 -30.55 9.59 -10.49
CA LEU A 13 -29.49 10.12 -9.63
C LEU A 13 -29.89 11.45 -8.97
N GLN A 14 -30.58 12.33 -9.69
CA GLN A 14 -31.07 13.60 -9.16
C GLN A 14 -32.13 13.39 -8.07
N ALA A 15 -33.04 12.43 -8.25
CA ALA A 15 -34.04 12.06 -7.24
C ALA A 15 -33.38 11.48 -5.99
N ASP A 16 -32.43 10.56 -6.15
CA ASP A 16 -31.69 9.92 -5.05
C ASP A 16 -30.90 10.97 -4.25
N LEU A 17 -30.22 11.90 -4.93
CA LEU A 17 -29.49 13.00 -4.29
C LEU A 17 -30.42 13.96 -3.54
N ALA A 18 -31.60 14.26 -4.08
CA ALA A 18 -32.58 15.09 -3.40
C ALA A 18 -33.16 14.42 -2.14
N GLU A 19 -33.39 13.10 -2.18
CA GLU A 19 -33.81 12.32 -1.02
C GLU A 19 -32.70 12.26 0.05
N LEU A 20 -31.45 12.07 -0.37
CA LEU A 20 -30.30 12.02 0.51
C LEU A 20 -30.02 13.37 1.16
N ALA A 21 -30.19 14.48 0.42
CA ALA A 21 -30.08 15.84 0.95
C ALA A 21 -31.18 16.18 1.98
N ARG A 22 -32.39 15.61 1.85
CA ARG A 22 -33.45 15.74 2.87
C ARG A 22 -33.11 14.98 4.16
N ARG A 23 -32.48 13.80 4.05
CA ARG A 23 -32.08 12.96 5.19
C ARG A 23 -30.83 13.49 5.90
N HIS A 24 -29.93 14.13 5.14
CA HIS A 24 -28.65 14.64 5.63
C HIS A 24 -28.49 16.11 5.21
N PRO A 25 -29.05 17.07 5.96
CA PRO A 25 -28.92 18.48 5.63
C PRO A 25 -27.44 18.89 5.67
N VAL A 26 -26.85 19.03 4.49
CA VAL A 26 -25.47 19.50 4.34
C VAL A 26 -25.47 21.00 4.62
N LYS A 27 -24.69 21.44 5.62
CA LYS A 27 -24.45 22.87 5.87
C LYS A 27 -23.90 23.50 4.58
N GLU A 28 -24.55 24.57 4.16
CA GLU A 28 -24.36 25.28 2.89
C GLU A 28 -22.91 25.38 2.44
N THR A 29 -22.57 24.80 1.28
CA THR A 29 -21.77 25.42 0.20
C THR A 29 -21.39 24.39 -0.87
N VAL A 30 -22.35 23.85 -1.63
CA VAL A 30 -22.09 23.44 -3.03
C VAL A 30 -23.41 23.56 -3.81
N ARG A 31 -23.66 24.73 -4.43
CA ARG A 31 -24.70 24.84 -5.46
C ARG A 31 -24.13 24.25 -6.75
N LEU A 32 -24.34 22.96 -6.99
CA LEU A 32 -24.15 22.35 -8.30
C LEU A 32 -25.28 22.83 -9.22
N ARG A 33 -25.00 23.86 -10.02
CA ARG A 33 -25.87 24.30 -11.11
C ARG A 33 -25.49 23.49 -12.35
N ILE A 34 -26.34 22.55 -12.75
CA ILE A 34 -26.23 21.87 -14.04
C ILE A 34 -27.12 22.67 -15.00
N ASP A 35 -26.51 23.45 -15.87
CA ASP A 35 -27.23 24.20 -16.90
C ASP A 35 -27.80 23.21 -17.92
N ALA A 36 -29.12 23.07 -17.92
CA ALA A 36 -29.84 22.29 -18.92
C ALA A 36 -29.80 23.03 -20.26
N VAL A 37 -29.17 22.42 -21.27
CA VAL A 37 -29.32 22.82 -22.67
C VAL A 37 -30.76 22.48 -23.08
N ALA A 38 -31.54 23.50 -23.43
CA ALA A 38 -32.90 23.33 -23.93
C ALA A 38 -32.89 22.67 -25.31
N PRO A 39 -33.71 21.63 -25.57
CA PRO A 39 -33.98 21.20 -26.92
C PRO A 39 -35.15 22.00 -27.50
N THR A 40 -34.85 22.71 -28.59
CA THR A 40 -35.80 23.10 -29.64
C THR A 40 -36.27 21.88 -30.43
N LEU A 41 -37.55 21.92 -30.83
CA LEU A 41 -38.23 21.19 -31.91
C LEU A 41 -38.96 19.88 -31.59
N ALA A 42 -40.13 19.80 -32.24
CA ALA A 42 -41.23 18.87 -32.15
C ALA A 42 -40.93 17.46 -32.69
N PRO A 43 -41.93 16.57 -32.65
CA PRO A 43 -42.19 15.76 -33.82
C PRO A 43 -43.65 15.83 -34.28
N SER A 44 -43.79 15.96 -35.60
CA SER A 44 -44.99 15.73 -36.39
C SER A 44 -45.03 14.28 -36.90
N ASP A 45 -46.22 13.70 -36.82
CA ASP A 45 -46.93 12.77 -37.70
C ASP A 45 -46.21 11.65 -38.48
N THR A 46 -46.77 10.43 -38.36
CA THR A 46 -47.26 9.61 -39.48
C THR A 46 -48.18 8.50 -38.91
N VAL A 47 -49.50 8.58 -39.13
CA VAL A 47 -50.27 7.87 -40.18
C VAL A 47 -50.13 6.34 -40.13
N ARG A 48 -51.21 5.67 -39.71
CA ARG A 48 -51.65 4.40 -40.31
C ARG A 48 -53.18 4.33 -40.32
N ALA A 49 -53.72 4.23 -41.52
CA ALA A 49 -55.10 3.85 -41.81
C ALA A 49 -55.36 2.40 -41.35
N THR A 50 -56.60 2.08 -40.93
CA THR A 50 -57.63 1.45 -41.79
C THR A 50 -58.91 1.13 -40.99
N THR A 51 -60.05 1.54 -41.56
CA THR A 51 -61.38 0.86 -41.67
C THR A 51 -61.72 -0.22 -40.63
N GLY A 52 -62.77 -0.06 -39.84
CA GLY A 52 -64.16 -0.41 -40.19
C GLY A 52 -64.57 -1.52 -39.22
N GLY A 53 -65.61 -1.42 -38.40
CA GLY A 53 -67.02 -1.36 -38.77
C GLY A 53 -67.73 -2.44 -37.92
N LEU A 54 -68.80 -2.02 -37.24
CA LEU A 54 -70.01 -2.78 -36.88
C LEU A 54 -69.82 -4.18 -36.24
N GLY A 55 -70.22 -4.38 -34.99
CA GLY A 55 -71.62 -4.26 -34.60
C GLY A 55 -72.30 -5.62 -34.75
N ALA A 56 -72.10 -6.50 -33.77
CA ALA A 56 -72.76 -7.80 -33.69
C ALA A 56 -73.88 -7.75 -32.64
N VAL A 57 -75.14 -7.65 -33.08
CA VAL A 57 -76.30 -8.17 -32.33
C VAL A 57 -77.37 -8.62 -33.35
N ARG A 58 -77.63 -9.92 -33.39
CA ARG A 58 -78.84 -10.60 -33.90
C ARG A 58 -79.54 -11.21 -32.66
N PRO A 59 -80.77 -11.75 -32.76
CA PRO A 59 -82.05 -11.12 -33.09
C PRO A 59 -83.13 -11.49 -32.04
N HIS A 60 -84.34 -10.92 -32.11
CA HIS A 60 -85.53 -11.57 -31.54
C HIS A 60 -86.81 -11.01 -32.13
N ILE A 61 -87.55 -11.84 -32.88
CA ILE A 61 -89.02 -11.83 -32.96
C ILE A 61 -89.50 -13.29 -33.12
N PRO A 62 -90.48 -13.77 -32.32
CA PRO A 62 -91.00 -15.13 -32.34
C PRO A 62 -92.29 -15.31 -33.19
N ARG A 63 -92.62 -16.60 -33.37
CA ARG A 63 -93.80 -17.22 -33.98
C ARG A 63 -95.16 -16.76 -33.44
N ASN A 64 -96.17 -16.82 -34.31
CA ASN A 64 -97.58 -17.29 -34.15
C ASN A 64 -98.42 -16.70 -35.32
N VAL A 65 -99.49 -17.25 -35.91
CA VAL A 65 -100.54 -18.20 -35.49
C VAL A 65 -101.45 -18.52 -36.72
N LEU A 66 -101.96 -19.75 -36.76
CA LEU A 66 -103.21 -20.33 -37.32
C LEU A 66 -103.89 -19.91 -38.66
N LEU A 67 -104.36 -20.98 -39.34
CA LEU A 67 -105.68 -21.26 -39.95
C LEU A 67 -106.16 -20.55 -41.24
N GLY A 68 -106.63 -21.39 -42.18
CA GLY A 68 -107.75 -21.04 -43.07
C GLY A 68 -107.87 -21.88 -44.36
N LEU A 69 -108.78 -22.87 -44.36
CA LEU A 69 -109.61 -23.42 -45.45
C LEU A 69 -109.04 -23.46 -46.90
N GLY A 70 -109.05 -24.55 -47.66
CA GLY A 70 -110.01 -25.66 -47.69
C GLY A 70 -111.34 -25.29 -48.37
N LEU A 71 -111.38 -25.08 -49.70
CA LEU A 71 -112.54 -25.28 -50.61
C LEU A 71 -112.35 -24.62 -52.01
N VAL A 72 -111.65 -25.26 -52.97
CA VAL A 72 -111.95 -25.16 -54.42
C VAL A 72 -111.46 -26.41 -55.15
N ILE A 73 -111.94 -27.58 -54.72
CA ILE A 73 -111.96 -28.80 -55.57
C ILE A 73 -113.39 -29.31 -55.51
N LEU A 74 -114.30 -28.66 -56.24
CA LEU A 74 -115.57 -29.27 -56.62
C LEU A 74 -116.28 -28.51 -57.75
N PHE A 75 -115.63 -28.23 -58.89
CA PHE A 75 -116.43 -27.84 -60.07
C PHE A 75 -115.88 -28.15 -61.48
N LEU A 76 -114.69 -28.70 -61.67
CA LEU A 76 -114.17 -28.89 -63.04
C LEU A 76 -113.51 -30.27 -63.26
N VAL A 77 -114.29 -31.33 -63.03
CA VAL A 77 -114.07 -32.64 -63.67
C VAL A 77 -115.27 -32.92 -64.56
N ALA A 78 -115.28 -32.29 -65.74
CA ALA A 78 -116.13 -32.66 -66.87
C ALA A 78 -115.65 -31.99 -68.16
N SER A 79 -114.44 -32.33 -68.65
CA SER A 79 -114.09 -32.34 -70.10
C SER A 79 -112.59 -32.66 -70.30
N GLY A 80 -112.29 -33.54 -71.26
CA GLY A 80 -111.03 -34.27 -71.37
C GLY A 80 -109.81 -33.51 -71.92
N GLY A 81 -108.62 -34.07 -71.61
CA GLY A 81 -107.33 -33.59 -72.12
C GLY A 81 -106.14 -34.39 -71.58
N ALA A 82 -106.13 -35.71 -71.73
CA ALA A 82 -105.18 -36.62 -71.06
C ALA A 82 -103.83 -36.88 -71.80
N PHE A 83 -103.36 -36.02 -72.71
CA PHE A 83 -102.11 -36.32 -73.47
C PHE A 83 -100.99 -35.26 -73.38
N GLY A 84 -101.23 -34.09 -72.78
CA GLY A 84 -100.21 -33.02 -72.67
C GLY A 84 -99.38 -33.03 -71.37
N VAL A 85 -99.91 -33.61 -70.29
CA VAL A 85 -99.35 -33.45 -68.93
C VAL A 85 -98.17 -34.41 -68.65
N VAL A 86 -98.14 -35.59 -69.28
CA VAL A 86 -97.06 -36.59 -69.06
C VAL A 86 -95.73 -36.14 -69.67
N LYS A 87 -95.74 -35.49 -70.84
CA LYS A 87 -94.52 -34.96 -71.49
C LYS A 87 -93.98 -33.71 -70.78
N HIS A 88 -94.87 -32.91 -70.19
CA HIS A 88 -94.47 -31.73 -69.41
C HIS A 88 -93.90 -32.10 -68.03
N LEU A 89 -94.40 -33.18 -67.41
CA LEU A 89 -93.86 -33.73 -66.15
C LEU A 89 -92.53 -34.47 -66.32
N GLN A 90 -92.31 -35.15 -67.46
CA GLN A 90 -91.00 -35.76 -67.77
C GLN A 90 -89.94 -34.69 -68.11
N ASN A 91 -90.30 -33.64 -68.84
CA ASN A 91 -89.38 -32.53 -69.11
C ASN A 91 -89.10 -31.69 -67.85
N SER A 92 -90.06 -31.53 -66.93
CA SER A 92 -89.82 -30.84 -65.65
C SER A 92 -88.99 -31.67 -64.67
N ALA A 93 -89.16 -33.00 -64.65
CA ALA A 93 -88.34 -33.89 -63.83
C ALA A 93 -86.88 -33.99 -64.34
N ALA A 94 -86.69 -33.97 -65.66
CA ALA A 94 -85.36 -33.91 -66.27
C ALA A 94 -84.67 -32.56 -66.03
N SER A 95 -85.40 -31.43 -66.12
CA SER A 95 -84.83 -30.12 -65.80
C SER A 95 -84.54 -29.96 -64.31
N ALA A 96 -85.37 -30.51 -63.42
CA ALA A 96 -85.13 -30.50 -61.98
C ALA A 96 -83.91 -31.36 -61.59
N ARG A 97 -83.75 -32.54 -62.19
CA ARG A 97 -82.55 -33.37 -61.98
C ARG A 97 -81.28 -32.72 -62.54
N ALA A 98 -81.37 -32.05 -63.70
CA ALA A 98 -80.24 -31.31 -64.27
C ALA A 98 -79.85 -30.10 -63.39
N ALA A 99 -80.83 -29.36 -62.86
CA ALA A 99 -80.58 -28.27 -61.91
C ALA A 99 -79.99 -28.77 -60.58
N ALA A 100 -80.47 -29.90 -60.07
CA ALA A 100 -79.90 -30.56 -58.89
C ALA A 100 -78.45 -31.01 -59.12
N LEU A 101 -78.14 -31.56 -60.30
CA LEU A 101 -76.78 -31.97 -60.64
C LEU A 101 -75.84 -30.77 -60.79
N GLN A 102 -76.33 -29.69 -61.41
CA GLN A 102 -75.62 -28.43 -61.53
C GLN A 102 -75.35 -27.79 -60.16
N SER A 103 -76.29 -27.89 -59.21
CA SER A 103 -76.06 -27.41 -57.84
C SER A 103 -74.98 -28.20 -57.09
N VAL A 104 -74.78 -29.48 -57.39
CA VAL A 104 -73.67 -30.28 -56.85
C VAL A 104 -72.35 -29.93 -57.54
N GLU A 105 -72.35 -29.64 -58.85
CA GLU A 105 -71.17 -29.16 -59.59
C GLU A 105 -70.75 -27.74 -59.16
N ASP A 106 -71.71 -26.84 -58.93
CA ASP A 106 -71.49 -25.51 -58.38
C ASP A 106 -70.89 -25.60 -56.96
N LEU A 107 -71.27 -26.61 -56.18
CA LEU A 107 -70.70 -26.89 -54.87
C LEU A 107 -69.26 -27.43 -54.96
N GLU A 108 -68.94 -28.27 -55.95
CA GLU A 108 -67.57 -28.72 -56.23
C GLU A 108 -66.68 -27.54 -56.71
N ALA A 109 -67.22 -26.59 -57.47
CA ALA A 109 -66.52 -25.36 -57.86
C ALA A 109 -66.33 -24.39 -56.67
N LEU A 110 -67.34 -24.28 -55.80
CA LEU A 110 -67.28 -23.48 -54.58
C LEU A 110 -66.24 -24.05 -53.60
N ALA A 111 -66.08 -25.37 -53.54
CA ALA A 111 -65.07 -26.04 -52.72
C ALA A 111 -63.64 -25.56 -53.01
N GLY A 112 -63.35 -25.17 -54.26
CA GLY A 112 -62.04 -24.65 -54.66
C GLY A 112 -61.82 -23.15 -54.37
N SER A 113 -62.88 -22.39 -54.09
CA SER A 113 -62.81 -20.92 -53.91
C SER A 113 -63.16 -20.46 -52.50
N ASP A 114 -64.14 -21.08 -51.85
CA ASP A 114 -64.56 -20.82 -50.47
C ASP A 114 -64.96 -22.15 -49.78
N PRO A 115 -63.96 -22.90 -49.27
CA PRO A 115 -64.20 -24.23 -48.68
C PRO A 115 -65.01 -24.15 -47.37
N GLU A 116 -65.04 -23.00 -46.71
CA GLU A 116 -65.79 -22.78 -45.47
C GLU A 116 -67.28 -22.72 -45.74
N ARG A 117 -67.62 -21.95 -46.77
CA ARG A 117 -68.98 -21.83 -47.27
C ARG A 117 -69.45 -23.11 -47.95
N ALA A 118 -68.58 -23.78 -48.70
CA ALA A 118 -68.89 -25.04 -49.37
C ALA A 118 -69.19 -26.18 -48.38
N GLU A 119 -68.54 -26.27 -47.22
CA GLU A 119 -68.87 -27.27 -46.20
C GLU A 119 -70.28 -27.05 -45.61
N ILE A 120 -70.63 -25.80 -45.30
CA ILE A 120 -71.95 -25.44 -44.76
C ILE A 120 -73.02 -25.70 -45.82
N GLU A 121 -72.79 -25.22 -47.05
CA GLU A 121 -73.71 -25.40 -48.16
C GLU A 121 -73.84 -26.87 -48.57
N SER A 122 -72.83 -27.72 -48.35
CA SER A 122 -72.90 -29.16 -48.68
C SER A 122 -73.88 -29.92 -47.78
N LYS A 123 -73.95 -29.53 -46.50
CA LYS A 123 -74.89 -30.11 -45.52
C LYS A 123 -76.32 -29.68 -45.82
N ASP A 124 -76.52 -28.39 -46.10
CA ASP A 124 -77.81 -27.82 -46.48
C ASP A 124 -78.31 -28.40 -47.83
N LEU A 125 -77.40 -28.59 -48.80
CA LEU A 125 -77.72 -29.14 -50.12
C LEU A 125 -78.05 -30.63 -50.03
N ALA A 126 -77.30 -31.41 -49.26
CA ALA A 126 -77.59 -32.82 -49.03
C ALA A 126 -78.97 -33.02 -48.36
N GLU A 127 -79.32 -32.19 -47.38
CA GLU A 127 -80.61 -32.25 -46.71
C GLU A 127 -81.77 -31.92 -47.66
N ARG A 128 -81.62 -30.88 -48.49
CA ARG A 128 -82.63 -30.51 -49.52
C ARG A 128 -82.80 -31.60 -50.57
N LEU A 129 -81.70 -32.11 -51.14
CA LEU A 129 -81.73 -33.16 -52.16
C LEU A 129 -82.30 -34.48 -51.63
N GLY A 130 -82.07 -34.78 -50.35
CA GLY A 130 -82.70 -35.90 -49.66
C GLY A 130 -84.22 -35.73 -49.52
N GLN A 131 -84.69 -34.53 -49.18
CA GLN A 131 -86.12 -34.21 -49.10
C GLN A 131 -86.82 -34.19 -50.47
N GLU A 132 -86.11 -33.82 -51.53
CA GLU A 132 -86.61 -33.74 -52.91
C GLU A 132 -86.59 -35.11 -53.65
N GLY A 133 -86.08 -36.17 -53.02
CA GLY A 133 -86.11 -37.53 -53.55
C GLY A 133 -84.95 -37.90 -54.48
N TYR A 134 -83.80 -37.23 -54.36
CA TYR A 134 -82.58 -37.48 -55.13
C TYR A 134 -81.44 -38.04 -54.26
N PRO A 135 -81.54 -39.29 -53.76
CA PRO A 135 -80.61 -39.84 -52.76
C PRO A 135 -79.16 -39.96 -53.27
N GLU A 136 -78.96 -40.32 -54.54
CA GLU A 136 -77.62 -40.43 -55.15
C GLU A 136 -76.87 -39.09 -55.21
N LEU A 137 -77.60 -37.98 -55.41
CA LEU A 137 -77.02 -36.64 -55.44
C LEU A 137 -76.79 -36.09 -54.02
N ALA A 138 -77.66 -36.44 -53.07
CA ALA A 138 -77.46 -36.13 -51.66
C ALA A 138 -76.21 -36.81 -51.08
N GLU A 139 -75.98 -38.11 -51.37
CA GLU A 139 -74.75 -38.82 -50.98
C GLU A 139 -73.49 -38.18 -51.58
N ARG A 140 -73.58 -37.73 -52.83
CA ARG A 140 -72.46 -37.04 -53.50
C ARG A 140 -72.15 -35.69 -52.84
N ALA A 141 -73.17 -34.90 -52.47
CA ALA A 141 -72.98 -33.66 -51.72
C ALA A 141 -72.35 -33.90 -50.33
N VAL A 142 -72.76 -34.95 -49.60
CA VAL A 142 -72.13 -35.36 -48.33
C VAL A 142 -70.67 -35.78 -48.54
N ALA A 143 -70.37 -36.55 -49.59
CA ALA A 143 -69.01 -36.98 -49.90
C ALA A 143 -68.08 -35.81 -50.24
N VAL A 144 -68.59 -34.78 -50.93
CA VAL A 144 -67.85 -33.53 -51.19
C VAL A 144 -67.62 -32.76 -49.89
N GLY A 145 -68.65 -32.62 -49.04
CA GLY A 145 -68.52 -32.02 -47.71
C GLY A 145 -67.50 -32.74 -46.81
N ALA A 146 -67.49 -34.07 -46.81
CA ALA A 146 -66.52 -34.88 -46.06
C ALA A 146 -65.09 -34.71 -46.58
N LYS A 147 -64.89 -34.66 -47.90
CA LYS A 147 -63.57 -34.39 -48.50
C LYS A 147 -63.05 -32.99 -48.15
N ILE A 148 -63.91 -31.98 -48.15
CA ILE A 148 -63.55 -30.60 -47.77
C ILE A 148 -63.17 -30.54 -46.29
N ALA A 149 -63.98 -31.15 -45.41
CA ALA A 149 -63.70 -31.22 -43.99
C ALA A 149 -62.38 -31.95 -43.70
N GLN A 150 -62.09 -33.03 -44.45
CA GLN A 150 -60.83 -33.77 -44.32
C GLN A 150 -59.63 -32.97 -44.85
N SER A 151 -59.72 -32.36 -46.05
CA SER A 151 -58.68 -31.48 -46.58
C SER A 151 -58.38 -30.31 -45.64
N ARG A 152 -59.39 -29.75 -44.97
CA ARG A 152 -59.22 -28.67 -43.99
C ARG A 152 -58.64 -29.14 -42.67
N ALA A 153 -58.98 -30.35 -42.22
CA ALA A 153 -58.34 -30.96 -41.08
C ALA A 153 -56.85 -31.19 -41.35
N ASP A 154 -56.51 -31.69 -42.55
CA ASP A 154 -55.14 -31.90 -43.01
C ASP A 154 -54.39 -30.57 -43.17
N GLU A 155 -54.98 -29.53 -43.76
CA GLU A 155 -54.41 -28.18 -43.87
C GLU A 155 -54.19 -27.53 -42.50
N ARG A 156 -55.12 -27.69 -41.55
CA ARG A 156 -54.96 -27.19 -40.18
C ARG A 156 -53.87 -27.93 -39.43
N GLN A 157 -53.77 -29.25 -39.60
CA GLN A 157 -52.68 -30.04 -39.03
C GLN A 157 -51.33 -29.65 -39.64
N GLN A 158 -51.26 -29.41 -40.96
CA GLN A 158 -50.06 -28.95 -41.64
C GLN A 158 -49.63 -27.56 -41.16
N ALA A 159 -50.57 -26.61 -41.05
CA ALA A 159 -50.30 -25.27 -40.54
C ALA A 159 -49.83 -25.28 -39.07
N GLN A 160 -50.42 -26.15 -38.24
CA GLN A 160 -49.99 -26.37 -36.86
C GLN A 160 -48.59 -27.00 -36.78
N ALA A 161 -48.27 -27.95 -37.67
CA ALA A 161 -46.94 -28.55 -37.76
C ALA A 161 -45.88 -27.54 -38.21
N ASP A 162 -46.19 -26.69 -39.20
CA ASP A 162 -45.29 -25.64 -39.68
C ASP A 162 -45.04 -24.56 -38.62
N GLU A 163 -46.07 -24.15 -37.87
CA GLU A 163 -45.92 -23.21 -36.76
C GLU A 163 -45.09 -23.79 -35.62
N ALA A 164 -45.32 -25.06 -35.26
CA ALA A 164 -44.54 -25.79 -34.27
C ALA A 164 -43.05 -25.92 -34.68
N ALA A 165 -42.79 -26.22 -35.96
CA ALA A 165 -41.43 -26.31 -36.50
C ALA A 165 -40.67 -24.98 -36.43
N ARG A 166 -41.31 -23.85 -36.76
CA ARG A 166 -40.69 -22.51 -36.65
C ARG A 166 -40.35 -22.13 -35.22
N LYS A 167 -41.25 -22.42 -34.27
CA LYS A 167 -41.02 -22.17 -32.83
C LYS A 167 -39.87 -23.02 -32.30
N LEU A 168 -39.80 -24.30 -32.70
CA LEU A 168 -38.69 -25.19 -32.36
C LEU A 168 -37.36 -24.73 -32.95
N GLU A 169 -37.32 -24.37 -34.24
CA GLU A 169 -36.10 -23.89 -34.91
C GLU A 169 -35.54 -22.63 -34.23
N THR A 170 -36.42 -21.76 -33.74
CA THR A 170 -36.02 -20.58 -32.96
C THR A 170 -35.36 -20.98 -31.64
N ALA A 171 -35.92 -21.98 -30.94
CA ALA A 171 -35.36 -22.49 -29.70
C ALA A 171 -33.99 -23.19 -29.90
N GLU A 172 -33.85 -23.99 -30.97
CA GLU A 172 -32.60 -24.65 -31.34
C GLU A 172 -31.50 -23.65 -31.68
N LYS A 173 -31.80 -22.63 -32.50
CA LYS A 173 -30.85 -21.56 -32.84
C LYS A 173 -30.37 -20.80 -31.61
N LEU A 174 -31.27 -20.50 -30.67
CA LEU A 174 -30.88 -19.85 -29.41
C LEU A 174 -29.97 -20.74 -28.56
N PHE A 175 -30.20 -22.05 -28.56
CA PHE A 175 -29.35 -23.00 -27.85
C PHE A 175 -27.98 -23.15 -28.49
N GLU A 176 -27.89 -23.25 -29.81
CA GLU A 176 -26.60 -23.31 -30.53
C GLU A 176 -25.76 -22.05 -30.33
N GLN A 177 -26.39 -20.87 -30.37
CA GLN A 177 -25.70 -19.59 -30.21
C GLN A 177 -25.15 -19.37 -28.80
N HIS A 178 -25.73 -20.01 -27.79
CA HIS A 178 -25.46 -19.66 -26.39
C HIS A 178 -25.00 -20.83 -25.52
N GLY A 179 -25.22 -22.08 -25.93
CA GLY A 179 -24.93 -23.29 -25.14
C GLY A 179 -23.45 -23.49 -24.82
N ALA A 180 -22.53 -22.87 -25.57
CA ALA A 180 -21.08 -22.93 -25.32
C ALA A 180 -20.53 -21.79 -24.44
N SER A 181 -21.39 -20.92 -23.88
CA SER A 181 -20.96 -19.79 -23.05
C SER A 181 -20.50 -20.23 -21.66
N ASP A 182 -19.82 -19.35 -20.92
CA ASP A 182 -19.38 -19.64 -19.54
C ASP A 182 -20.59 -20.07 -18.66
N PRO A 183 -20.57 -21.28 -18.08
CA PRO A 183 -21.64 -21.78 -17.23
C PRO A 183 -21.83 -20.94 -15.95
N ALA A 184 -20.92 -20.04 -15.59
CA ALA A 184 -21.11 -19.12 -14.48
C ALA A 184 -21.82 -17.80 -14.85
N ASP A 185 -22.13 -17.56 -16.14
CA ASP A 185 -22.78 -16.32 -16.60
C ASP A 185 -24.27 -16.30 -16.24
N GLN A 186 -24.73 -15.15 -15.73
CA GLN A 186 -26.14 -14.91 -15.40
C GLN A 186 -27.00 -14.75 -16.66
N ALA A 187 -26.43 -14.21 -17.74
CA ALA A 187 -27.15 -14.05 -19.00
C ALA A 187 -27.46 -15.40 -19.66
N LEU A 188 -26.53 -16.36 -19.56
CA LEU A 188 -26.72 -17.72 -20.05
C LEU A 188 -27.92 -18.41 -19.36
N ARG A 189 -28.04 -18.26 -18.04
CA ARG A 189 -29.17 -18.82 -17.28
C ARG A 189 -30.52 -18.31 -17.79
N GLN A 190 -30.67 -17.00 -17.95
CA GLN A 190 -31.92 -16.39 -18.43
C GLN A 190 -32.28 -16.89 -19.83
N ARG A 191 -31.29 -17.06 -20.70
CA ARG A 191 -31.47 -17.59 -22.06
C ARG A 191 -31.88 -19.06 -22.07
N LEU A 192 -31.29 -19.89 -21.21
CA LEU A 192 -31.69 -21.30 -21.06
C LEU A 192 -33.12 -21.43 -20.51
N GLU A 193 -33.53 -20.58 -19.56
CA GLU A 193 -34.91 -20.52 -19.06
C GLU A 193 -35.90 -20.09 -20.17
N GLU A 194 -35.51 -19.18 -21.06
CA GLU A 194 -36.31 -18.77 -22.22
C GLU A 194 -36.46 -19.90 -23.26
N ILE A 195 -35.38 -20.63 -23.56
CA ILE A 195 -35.42 -21.79 -24.46
C ILE A 195 -36.34 -22.88 -23.90
N LEU A 196 -36.30 -23.14 -22.59
CA LEU A 196 -37.23 -24.08 -21.94
C LEU A 196 -38.68 -23.64 -22.06
N ARG A 197 -38.95 -22.35 -21.92
CA ARG A 197 -40.30 -21.80 -22.08
C ARG A 197 -40.81 -21.97 -23.51
N LEU A 198 -39.96 -21.73 -24.52
CA LEU A 198 -40.31 -21.93 -25.93
C LEU A 198 -40.56 -23.41 -26.25
N ALA A 199 -39.69 -24.31 -25.79
CA ALA A 199 -39.87 -25.75 -25.96
C ALA A 199 -41.15 -26.25 -25.28
N ALA A 200 -41.45 -25.77 -24.07
CA ALA A 200 -42.67 -26.13 -23.34
C ALA A 200 -43.94 -25.65 -24.07
N ALA A 201 -43.91 -24.46 -24.69
CA ALA A 201 -45.02 -23.97 -25.52
C ALA A 201 -45.27 -24.89 -26.73
N VAL A 202 -44.20 -25.33 -27.42
CA VAL A 202 -44.33 -26.28 -28.55
C VAL A 202 -44.94 -27.61 -28.11
N ILE A 203 -44.51 -28.16 -26.96
CA ILE A 203 -45.02 -29.42 -26.42
C ILE A 203 -46.51 -29.30 -26.01
N THR A 204 -46.90 -28.17 -25.43
CA THR A 204 -48.27 -27.97 -24.89
C THR A 204 -49.26 -27.64 -26.00
N ASP A 205 -48.87 -26.75 -26.93
CA ASP A 205 -49.77 -26.24 -27.96
C ASP A 205 -49.91 -27.23 -29.14
N TYR A 206 -48.90 -28.11 -29.37
CA TYR A 206 -48.85 -29.01 -30.53
C TYR A 206 -48.40 -30.45 -30.20
N PRO A 207 -49.06 -31.15 -29.25
CA PRO A 207 -48.56 -32.39 -28.65
C PRO A 207 -48.42 -33.58 -29.62
N GLN A 208 -49.11 -33.56 -30.76
CA GLN A 208 -49.10 -34.67 -31.74
C GLN A 208 -48.11 -34.47 -32.91
N THR A 209 -47.28 -33.42 -32.86
CA THR A 209 -46.33 -33.10 -33.94
C THR A 209 -44.95 -33.71 -33.70
N GLU A 210 -44.19 -33.97 -34.77
CA GLU A 210 -42.76 -34.38 -34.67
C GLU A 210 -41.92 -33.30 -33.97
N ALA A 211 -42.30 -32.03 -34.14
CA ALA A 211 -41.69 -30.89 -33.45
C ALA A 211 -41.85 -30.99 -31.91
N ALA A 212 -42.95 -31.51 -31.39
CA ALA A 212 -43.12 -31.72 -29.95
C ALA A 212 -42.17 -32.81 -29.40
N GLN A 213 -41.92 -33.88 -30.16
CA GLN A 213 -40.94 -34.91 -29.77
C GLN A 213 -39.51 -34.35 -29.74
N LYS A 214 -39.13 -33.57 -30.75
CA LYS A 214 -37.82 -32.88 -30.78
C LYS A 214 -37.69 -31.82 -29.69
N ALA A 215 -38.77 -31.07 -29.42
CA ALA A 215 -38.83 -30.11 -28.31
C ALA A 215 -38.65 -30.80 -26.95
N GLN A 216 -39.16 -32.02 -26.77
CA GLN A 216 -38.93 -32.82 -25.56
C GLN A 216 -37.44 -33.13 -25.36
N VAL A 217 -36.76 -33.62 -26.39
CA VAL A 217 -35.32 -33.91 -26.35
C VAL A 217 -34.51 -32.63 -26.08
N LEU A 218 -34.82 -31.53 -26.78
CA LEU A 218 -34.19 -30.24 -26.53
C LEU A 218 -34.39 -29.77 -25.09
N SER A 219 -35.61 -29.91 -24.54
CA SER A 219 -35.88 -29.50 -23.15
C SER A 219 -35.05 -30.29 -22.13
N GLN A 220 -34.79 -31.58 -22.37
CA GLN A 220 -33.94 -32.40 -21.50
C GLN A 220 -32.49 -31.89 -21.53
N HIS A 221 -31.93 -31.68 -22.71
CA HIS A 221 -30.56 -31.15 -22.84
C HIS A 221 -30.41 -29.75 -22.22
N VAL A 222 -31.42 -28.89 -22.40
CA VAL A 222 -31.40 -27.53 -21.83
C VAL A 222 -31.57 -27.58 -20.31
N GLN A 223 -32.36 -28.51 -19.75
CA GLN A 223 -32.46 -28.73 -18.30
C GLN A 223 -31.12 -29.16 -17.69
N GLU A 224 -30.42 -30.11 -18.33
CA GLU A 224 -29.09 -30.55 -17.89
C GLU A 224 -28.08 -29.40 -17.92
N ALA A 225 -28.07 -28.61 -19.00
CA ALA A 225 -27.23 -27.43 -19.12
C ALA A 225 -27.55 -26.41 -18.01
N LEU A 226 -28.83 -26.13 -17.76
CA LEU A 226 -29.29 -25.20 -16.72
C LEU A 226 -28.87 -25.66 -15.32
N GLU A 227 -28.94 -26.97 -15.02
CA GLU A 227 -28.45 -27.50 -13.75
C GLU A 227 -26.95 -27.27 -13.56
N VAL A 228 -26.15 -27.48 -14.61
CA VAL A 228 -24.71 -27.21 -14.59
C VAL A 228 -24.45 -25.72 -14.36
N THR A 229 -25.18 -24.84 -15.07
CA THR A 229 -25.08 -23.38 -14.89
C THR A 229 -25.41 -22.96 -13.46
N ILE A 230 -26.50 -23.50 -12.87
CA ILE A 230 -26.91 -23.21 -11.50
C ILE A 230 -25.86 -23.69 -10.49
N LYS A 231 -25.29 -24.90 -10.68
CA LYS A 231 -24.22 -25.42 -9.82
C LYS A 231 -22.96 -24.56 -9.91
N ALA A 232 -22.56 -24.14 -11.12
CA ALA A 232 -21.42 -23.26 -11.35
C ALA A 232 -21.61 -21.87 -10.72
N GLN A 233 -22.77 -21.24 -10.91
CA GLN A 233 -23.13 -19.97 -10.27
C GLN A 233 -23.10 -20.06 -8.74
N LYS A 234 -23.71 -21.10 -8.16
CA LYS A 234 -23.68 -21.33 -6.70
C LYS A 234 -22.25 -21.52 -6.19
N ALA A 235 -21.40 -22.24 -6.92
CA ALA A 235 -19.99 -22.43 -6.55
C ALA A 235 -19.22 -21.11 -6.60
N ARG A 236 -19.40 -20.29 -7.66
CA ARG A 236 -18.81 -18.96 -7.78
C ARG A 236 -19.26 -18.04 -6.65
N GLN A 237 -20.57 -17.98 -6.39
CA GLN A 237 -21.13 -17.15 -5.32
C GLN A 237 -20.62 -17.58 -3.92
N ARG A 238 -20.43 -18.89 -3.69
CA ARG A 238 -19.78 -19.39 -2.46
C ARG A 238 -18.34 -18.92 -2.34
N LYS A 239 -17.56 -18.95 -3.42
CA LYS A 239 -16.18 -18.42 -3.45
C LYS A 239 -16.14 -16.93 -3.19
N GLU A 240 -17.01 -16.15 -3.84
CA GLU A 240 -17.11 -14.69 -3.63
C GLU A 240 -17.54 -14.34 -2.20
N ASN A 241 -18.52 -15.04 -1.63
CA ASN A 241 -18.94 -14.84 -0.25
C ASN A 241 -17.85 -15.24 0.76
N ALA A 242 -17.07 -16.29 0.48
CA ALA A 242 -15.94 -16.69 1.30
C ALA A 242 -14.82 -15.63 1.25
N ALA A 243 -14.51 -15.11 0.06
CA ALA A 243 -13.54 -14.02 -0.12
C ALA A 243 -13.95 -12.77 0.66
N ARG A 244 -15.21 -12.33 0.57
CA ARG A 244 -15.72 -11.17 1.33
C ARG A 244 -15.61 -11.33 2.85
N ARG A 245 -15.90 -12.54 3.36
CA ARG A 245 -15.74 -12.85 4.79
C ARG A 245 -14.27 -12.81 5.20
N ALA A 246 -13.40 -13.44 4.41
CA ALA A 246 -11.96 -13.41 4.63
C ALA A 246 -11.40 -11.98 4.57
N LEU A 247 -11.91 -11.11 3.68
CA LEU A 247 -11.52 -9.72 3.59
C LEU A 247 -11.87 -8.95 4.87
N THR A 248 -13.07 -9.21 5.40
CA THR A 248 -13.53 -8.57 6.64
C THR A 248 -12.64 -8.98 7.81
N GLN A 249 -12.34 -10.27 7.94
CA GLN A 249 -11.43 -10.80 8.97
C GLN A 249 -10.01 -10.26 8.80
N ALA A 250 -9.49 -10.19 7.57
CA ALA A 250 -8.17 -9.63 7.29
C ALA A 250 -8.11 -8.13 7.65
N ARG A 251 -9.15 -7.35 7.34
CA ARG A 251 -9.28 -5.94 7.74
C ARG A 251 -9.28 -5.76 9.25
N GLU A 252 -10.06 -6.56 9.97
CA GLU A 252 -10.09 -6.51 11.44
C GLU A 252 -8.73 -6.86 12.01
N ARG A 253 -8.10 -7.93 11.50
CA ARG A 253 -6.77 -8.35 11.96
C ARG A 253 -5.69 -7.30 11.70
N VAL A 254 -5.71 -6.68 10.53
CA VAL A 254 -4.81 -5.56 10.19
C VAL A 254 -5.02 -4.39 11.16
N LYS A 255 -6.27 -4.02 11.45
CA LYS A 255 -6.57 -2.94 12.41
C LYS A 255 -6.06 -3.27 13.82
N GLU A 256 -6.24 -4.50 14.30
CA GLU A 256 -5.71 -4.94 15.59
C GLU A 256 -4.19 -4.84 15.64
N LEU A 257 -3.49 -5.35 14.62
CA LEU A 257 -2.03 -5.32 14.56
C LEU A 257 -1.51 -3.87 14.57
N LEU A 258 -2.11 -3.00 13.75
CA LEU A 258 -1.73 -1.58 13.69
C LEU A 258 -2.02 -0.84 15.02
N ALA A 259 -3.02 -1.27 15.78
CA ALA A 259 -3.35 -0.70 17.10
C ALA A 259 -2.36 -1.08 18.21
N GLN A 260 -1.68 -2.24 18.11
CA GLN A 260 -0.75 -2.72 19.15
C GLN A 260 0.50 -1.83 19.31
N ARG A 261 0.86 -1.03 18.30
CA ARG A 261 2.02 -0.11 18.31
C ARG A 261 3.34 -0.75 18.79
N ARG A 262 3.53 -2.04 18.55
CA ARG A 262 4.76 -2.78 18.88
C ARG A 262 5.66 -2.92 17.66
N LYS A 263 6.95 -3.18 17.90
CA LYS A 263 7.91 -3.49 16.83
C LYS A 263 7.40 -4.66 15.98
N GLY A 264 7.49 -4.52 14.66
CA GLY A 264 7.11 -5.54 13.69
C GLY A 264 5.62 -5.58 13.31
N CYS A 265 4.74 -4.84 13.99
CA CYS A 265 3.30 -4.92 13.71
C CYS A 265 2.92 -4.48 12.28
N PHE A 266 3.68 -3.54 11.69
CA PHE A 266 3.46 -3.11 10.30
C PHE A 266 3.86 -4.18 9.28
N ALA A 267 4.92 -4.95 9.55
CA ALA A 267 5.32 -6.06 8.70
C ALA A 267 4.30 -7.21 8.79
N GLU A 268 3.85 -7.56 9.99
CA GLU A 268 2.80 -8.56 10.19
C GLU A 268 1.47 -8.13 9.51
N ALA A 269 1.11 -6.84 9.59
CA ALA A 269 -0.09 -6.32 8.91
C ALA A 269 0.04 -6.39 7.38
N ALA A 270 1.22 -6.09 6.83
CA ALA A 270 1.50 -6.22 5.40
C ALA A 270 1.43 -7.69 4.95
N GLU A 271 1.96 -8.62 5.76
CA GLU A 271 1.89 -10.05 5.50
C GLU A 271 0.45 -10.57 5.48
N VAL A 272 -0.40 -10.16 6.45
CA VAL A 272 -1.83 -10.52 6.46
C VAL A 272 -2.54 -10.03 5.18
N ALA A 273 -2.26 -8.79 4.76
CA ALA A 273 -2.84 -8.23 3.55
C ALA A 273 -2.36 -8.96 2.28
N GLN A 274 -1.07 -9.33 2.23
CA GLN A 274 -0.48 -10.08 1.13
C GLN A 274 -1.06 -11.50 1.03
N ASN A 275 -1.16 -12.21 2.16
CA ASN A 275 -1.75 -13.54 2.24
C ASN A 275 -3.21 -13.56 1.75
N TYR A 276 -3.96 -12.49 2.03
CA TYR A 276 -5.32 -12.32 1.49
C TYR A 276 -5.31 -12.19 -0.04
N VAL A 277 -4.42 -11.35 -0.59
CA VAL A 277 -4.30 -11.15 -2.04
C VAL A 277 -3.89 -12.44 -2.74
N GLU A 278 -2.98 -13.21 -2.17
CA GLU A 278 -2.54 -14.49 -2.74
C GLU A 278 -3.66 -15.54 -2.71
N ALA A 279 -4.45 -15.60 -1.64
CA ALA A 279 -5.53 -16.58 -1.50
C ALA A 279 -6.81 -16.22 -2.29
N HIS A 280 -7.11 -14.94 -2.45
CA HIS A 280 -8.42 -14.47 -2.93
C HIS A 280 -8.36 -13.38 -4.01
N GLY A 281 -7.17 -12.98 -4.46
CA GLY A 281 -6.98 -11.85 -5.39
C GLY A 281 -7.60 -12.06 -6.78
N GLU A 282 -7.77 -13.30 -7.23
CA GLU A 282 -8.46 -13.60 -8.48
C GLU A 282 -9.97 -13.37 -8.40
N VAL A 283 -10.57 -13.60 -7.22
CA VAL A 283 -12.02 -13.49 -6.99
C VAL A 283 -12.42 -12.09 -6.56
N GLU A 284 -11.59 -11.43 -5.73
CA GLU A 284 -11.86 -10.08 -5.21
C GLU A 284 -10.60 -9.18 -5.28
N PRO A 285 -10.17 -8.76 -6.48
CA PRO A 285 -8.92 -8.02 -6.68
C PRO A 285 -8.94 -6.63 -6.03
N ILE A 286 -10.09 -5.95 -6.05
CA ILE A 286 -10.23 -4.58 -5.55
C ILE A 286 -10.05 -4.55 -4.02
N GLY A 287 -10.71 -5.45 -3.30
CA GLY A 287 -10.66 -5.48 -1.83
C GLY A 287 -9.25 -5.75 -1.29
N GLY A 288 -8.51 -6.66 -1.93
CA GLY A 288 -7.12 -6.95 -1.56
C GLY A 288 -6.17 -5.78 -1.81
N GLN A 289 -6.30 -5.12 -2.96
CA GLN A 289 -5.48 -3.92 -3.27
C GLN A 289 -5.80 -2.75 -2.33
N GLU A 290 -7.06 -2.55 -1.97
CA GLU A 290 -7.45 -1.53 -0.98
C GLU A 290 -6.84 -1.82 0.39
N LEU A 291 -6.84 -3.08 0.83
CA LEU A 291 -6.24 -3.49 2.10
C LEU A 291 -4.73 -3.20 2.14
N LEU A 292 -4.00 -3.55 1.07
CA LEU A 292 -2.57 -3.23 0.95
C LEU A 292 -2.31 -1.71 1.01
N ARG A 293 -3.11 -0.91 0.31
CA ARG A 293 -3.00 0.55 0.34
C ARG A 293 -3.31 1.14 1.71
N GLU A 294 -4.26 0.57 2.44
CA GLU A 294 -4.61 0.99 3.80
C GLU A 294 -3.43 0.77 4.77
N VAL A 295 -2.80 -0.42 4.70
CA VAL A 295 -1.57 -0.72 5.46
C VAL A 295 -0.47 0.28 5.10
N GLU A 296 -0.16 0.45 3.81
CA GLU A 296 0.90 1.34 3.33
C GLU A 296 0.70 2.78 3.79
N ARG A 297 -0.52 3.32 3.66
CA ARG A 297 -0.85 4.70 4.10
C ARG A 297 -0.68 4.85 5.60
N THR A 298 -1.16 3.89 6.38
CA THR A 298 -1.08 3.93 7.84
C THR A 298 0.37 3.87 8.30
N THR A 299 1.15 2.91 7.79
CA THR A 299 2.61 2.79 8.07
C THR A 299 3.34 4.08 7.73
N ARG A 300 3.11 4.67 6.55
CA ARG A 300 3.75 5.94 6.16
C ARG A 300 3.39 7.08 7.09
N SER A 301 2.13 7.20 7.47
CA SER A 301 1.67 8.27 8.36
C SER A 301 2.32 8.18 9.75
N GLU A 302 2.39 6.98 10.31
CA GLU A 302 2.96 6.75 11.65
C GLU A 302 4.48 6.94 11.63
N VAL A 303 5.20 6.38 10.64
CA VAL A 303 6.65 6.59 10.48
C VAL A 303 6.99 8.08 10.43
N ARG A 304 6.25 8.87 9.63
CA ARG A 304 6.46 10.33 9.55
C ARG A 304 6.16 11.03 10.87
N ALA A 305 5.12 10.62 11.60
CA ALA A 305 4.79 11.20 12.90
C ALA A 305 5.86 10.87 13.97
N ARG A 306 6.42 9.66 13.93
CA ARG A 306 7.45 9.19 14.86
C ARG A 306 8.80 9.82 14.59
N ILE A 307 9.22 9.91 13.33
CA ILE A 307 10.45 10.63 12.93
C ILE A 307 10.38 12.11 13.34
N ARG A 308 9.23 12.77 13.16
CA ARG A 308 9.05 14.16 13.60
C ARG A 308 9.22 14.30 15.12
N ARG A 309 8.52 13.49 15.91
CA ARG A 309 8.68 13.46 17.38
C ARG A 309 10.12 13.20 17.80
N SER A 310 10.78 12.24 17.15
CA SER A 310 12.19 11.92 17.40
C SER A 310 13.11 13.13 17.14
N ARG A 311 12.89 13.86 16.04
CA ARG A 311 13.62 15.10 15.74
C ARG A 311 13.37 16.21 16.76
N ASP A 312 12.14 16.35 17.24
CA ASP A 312 11.82 17.34 18.28
C ASP A 312 12.58 17.06 19.57
N HIS A 313 12.61 15.80 20.04
CA HIS A 313 13.41 15.38 21.19
C HIS A 313 14.92 15.53 20.92
N LEU A 314 15.38 15.21 19.72
CA LEU A 314 16.77 15.40 19.29
C LEU A 314 17.20 16.86 19.42
N SER A 315 16.35 17.82 19.02
CA SER A 315 16.64 19.26 19.12
C SER A 315 16.80 19.73 20.57
N ARG A 316 16.15 19.04 21.52
CA ARG A 316 16.22 19.29 22.97
C ARG A 316 17.32 18.50 23.68
N GLN A 317 18.11 17.72 22.94
CA GLN A 317 19.12 16.81 23.48
C GLN A 317 18.54 15.68 24.37
N GLU A 318 17.26 15.35 24.20
CA GLU A 318 16.56 14.28 24.93
C GLU A 318 16.74 12.93 24.20
N TRP A 319 17.99 12.44 24.14
CA TRP A 319 18.36 11.31 23.28
C TRP A 319 17.56 10.03 23.54
N SER A 320 17.33 9.68 24.82
CA SER A 320 16.53 8.52 25.20
C SER A 320 15.08 8.64 24.74
N GLN A 321 14.49 9.83 24.84
CA GLN A 321 13.13 10.07 24.34
C GLN A 321 13.07 10.02 22.81
N ALA A 322 14.11 10.50 22.12
CA ALA A 322 14.21 10.41 20.67
C ALA A 322 14.29 8.96 20.17
N GLU A 323 14.96 8.07 20.91
CA GLU A 323 15.03 6.62 20.64
C GLU A 323 13.69 5.92 20.91
N VAL A 324 13.09 6.17 22.08
CA VAL A 324 11.76 5.63 22.45
C VAL A 324 10.69 6.07 21.44
N ALA A 325 10.78 7.29 20.93
CA ALA A 325 9.86 7.79 19.90
C ALA A 325 9.92 6.98 18.58
N LEU A 326 11.02 6.28 18.28
CA LEU A 326 11.19 5.46 17.08
C LEU A 326 10.95 3.96 17.31
N GLU A 327 10.89 3.49 18.56
CA GLU A 327 10.89 2.08 18.92
C GLU A 327 9.80 1.25 18.20
N SER A 328 8.58 1.79 18.14
CA SER A 328 7.44 1.14 17.50
C SER A 328 7.52 1.05 15.97
N VAL A 329 8.40 1.83 15.34
CA VAL A 329 8.60 1.87 13.88
C VAL A 329 9.98 1.37 13.47
N LEU A 330 10.71 0.71 14.37
CA LEU A 330 11.95 0.03 14.02
C LEU A 330 11.67 -1.09 13.01
N PRO A 331 12.53 -1.27 11.99
CA PRO A 331 12.40 -2.36 11.02
C PRO A 331 12.24 -3.74 11.68
N PRO A 332 11.53 -4.68 11.03
CA PRO A 332 10.99 -4.59 9.67
C PRO A 332 9.66 -3.81 9.56
N LEU A 333 9.47 -3.11 8.43
CA LEU A 333 8.24 -2.34 8.12
C LEU A 333 7.51 -2.79 6.84
N GLY A 334 8.14 -3.62 6.01
CA GLY A 334 7.60 -4.05 4.72
C GLY A 334 7.76 -3.04 3.57
N ASP A 335 8.28 -1.83 3.82
CA ASP A 335 8.66 -0.84 2.80
C ASP A 335 10.14 -0.45 2.97
N PRO A 336 11.05 -0.90 2.08
CA PRO A 336 12.48 -0.61 2.15
C PRO A 336 12.82 0.89 2.19
N LYS A 337 12.00 1.75 1.58
CA LYS A 337 12.23 3.21 1.60
C LYS A 337 11.95 3.78 2.99
N LEU A 338 10.89 3.32 3.66
CA LEU A 338 10.58 3.73 5.02
C LEU A 338 11.61 3.20 6.02
N GLU A 339 12.07 1.96 5.83
CA GLU A 339 13.12 1.40 6.69
C GLU A 339 14.41 2.21 6.63
N ARG A 340 14.82 2.66 5.43
CA ARG A 340 15.98 3.57 5.29
C ARG A 340 15.76 4.86 6.08
N GLN A 341 14.60 5.50 5.94
CA GLN A 341 14.30 6.74 6.68
C GLN A 341 14.37 6.57 8.21
N VAL A 342 13.89 5.44 8.74
CA VAL A 342 14.00 5.15 10.18
C VAL A 342 15.45 4.89 10.59
N ARG A 343 16.21 4.12 9.79
CA ARG A 343 17.65 3.89 10.06
C ARG A 343 18.45 5.20 10.04
N ASP A 344 18.17 6.08 9.09
CA ASP A 344 18.81 7.40 9.01
C ASP A 344 18.49 8.25 10.25
N ALA A 345 17.24 8.20 10.74
CA ALA A 345 16.85 8.89 11.97
C ALA A 345 17.58 8.34 13.21
N VAL A 346 17.70 7.02 13.34
CA VAL A 346 18.49 6.38 14.42
C VAL A 346 19.96 6.75 14.33
N ALA A 347 20.54 6.73 13.13
CA ALA A 347 21.93 7.13 12.90
C ALA A 347 22.18 8.60 13.29
N ALA A 348 21.22 9.50 13.00
CA ALA A 348 21.29 10.90 13.38
C ALA A 348 21.32 11.08 14.91
N ILE A 349 20.55 10.29 15.67
CA ILE A 349 20.60 10.29 17.15
C ILE A 349 22.00 9.88 17.64
N ALA A 350 22.53 8.77 17.12
CA ALA A 350 23.85 8.28 17.51
C ALA A 350 24.98 9.25 17.14
N GLN A 351 24.86 9.95 16.01
CA GLN A 351 25.81 10.99 15.61
C GLN A 351 25.73 12.23 16.52
N ALA A 352 24.52 12.70 16.83
CA ALA A 352 24.31 13.84 17.73
C ALA A 352 24.84 13.57 19.14
N ARG A 353 24.66 12.34 19.65
CA ARG A 353 25.19 11.93 20.95
C ARG A 353 26.73 11.97 20.97
N ARG A 354 27.38 11.48 19.91
CA ARG A 354 28.85 11.50 19.76
C ARG A 354 29.39 12.92 19.64
N SER A 355 28.77 13.76 18.81
CA SER A 355 29.21 15.16 18.68
C SER A 355 29.03 15.94 19.98
N ALA A 356 27.95 15.68 20.74
CA ALA A 356 27.75 16.28 22.05
C ALA A 356 28.77 15.81 23.09
N SER A 357 29.15 14.53 23.10
CA SER A 357 30.22 14.04 23.98
C SER A 357 31.58 14.64 23.61
N GLU A 358 31.92 14.67 22.32
CA GLU A 358 33.16 15.28 21.83
C GLU A 358 33.22 16.78 22.15
N ALA A 359 32.11 17.51 22.01
CA ALA A 359 32.05 18.93 22.36
C ALA A 359 32.31 19.15 23.86
N ARG A 360 31.70 18.32 24.72
CA ARG A 360 31.94 18.37 26.18
C ARG A 360 33.39 18.04 26.52
N GLU A 361 33.98 17.04 25.88
CA GLU A 361 35.39 16.69 26.07
C GLU A 361 36.34 17.81 25.62
N ARG A 362 36.06 18.46 24.48
CA ARG A 362 36.85 19.63 24.03
C ARG A 362 36.71 20.80 25.00
N GLU A 363 35.52 21.03 25.55
CA GLU A 363 35.30 22.08 26.54
C GLU A 363 36.02 21.78 27.86
N THR A 364 36.00 20.53 28.35
CA THR A 364 36.75 20.14 29.55
C THR A 364 38.26 20.25 29.32
N GLN A 365 38.77 19.84 28.16
CA GLN A 365 40.17 20.02 27.78
C GLN A 365 40.57 21.49 27.73
N ARG A 366 39.75 22.37 27.12
CA ARG A 366 40.02 23.82 27.08
C ARG A 366 40.08 24.44 28.48
N LYS A 367 39.14 24.07 29.36
CA LYS A 367 39.14 24.54 30.75
C LYS A 367 40.37 24.04 31.52
N ALA A 368 40.72 22.77 31.35
CA ALA A 368 41.90 22.20 31.98
C ALA A 368 43.20 22.85 31.49
N GLN A 369 43.32 23.12 30.19
CA GLN A 369 44.46 23.82 29.60
C GLN A 369 44.58 25.25 30.13
N ALA A 370 43.47 25.99 30.23
CA ALA A 370 43.48 27.35 30.79
C ALA A 370 43.96 27.39 32.25
N VAL A 371 43.62 26.37 33.06
CA VAL A 371 44.13 26.24 34.43
C VAL A 371 45.64 25.97 34.43
N LEU A 372 46.14 25.10 33.54
CA LEU A 372 47.58 24.86 33.42
C LEU A 372 48.36 26.09 32.95
N ASP A 373 47.85 26.83 31.97
CA ASP A 373 48.51 28.03 31.46
C ASP A 373 48.57 29.12 32.53
N ARG A 374 47.53 29.25 33.35
CA ARG A 374 47.53 30.11 34.53
C ARG A 374 48.58 29.66 35.55
N ALA A 375 48.62 28.37 35.88
CA ALA A 375 49.61 27.82 36.80
C ALA A 375 51.04 28.03 36.28
N ARG A 376 51.28 27.87 34.97
CA ARG A 376 52.58 28.17 34.34
C ARG A 376 52.98 29.63 34.53
N GLY A 377 52.02 30.56 34.43
CA GLY A 377 52.23 31.98 34.71
C GLY A 377 52.60 32.24 36.17
N GLU A 378 51.89 31.60 37.11
CA GLU A 378 52.12 31.72 38.55
C GLU A 378 53.50 31.12 38.95
N LEU A 379 53.91 30.01 38.33
CA LEU A 379 55.20 29.33 38.58
C LEU A 379 56.42 30.08 38.02
N LYS A 380 56.23 31.13 37.21
CA LYS A 380 57.31 31.80 36.48
C LYS A 380 58.37 32.39 37.43
N ASP A 381 57.94 32.93 38.56
CA ASP A 381 58.82 33.55 39.53
C ASP A 381 59.63 32.50 40.30
N GLU A 382 59.02 31.36 40.64
CA GLU A 382 59.71 30.22 41.23
C GLU A 382 60.73 29.61 40.26
N LEU A 383 60.39 29.47 38.98
CA LEU A 383 61.32 28.93 37.97
C LEU A 383 62.51 29.87 37.72
N THR A 384 62.27 31.17 37.60
CA THR A 384 63.34 32.17 37.42
C THR A 384 64.28 32.25 38.63
N THR A 385 63.73 32.11 39.83
CA THR A 385 64.52 32.06 41.07
C THR A 385 65.00 30.65 41.44
N ARG A 386 64.82 29.68 40.54
CA ARG A 386 65.26 28.28 40.64
C ARG A 386 64.74 27.56 41.91
N ARG A 387 63.51 27.86 42.30
CA ARG A 387 62.74 27.20 43.38
C ARG A 387 61.94 26.02 42.85
N TYR A 388 62.62 25.03 42.28
CA TYR A 388 61.96 23.90 41.63
C TYR A 388 61.12 23.04 42.60
N GLY A 389 61.52 22.91 43.86
CA GLY A 389 60.71 22.24 44.89
C GLY A 389 59.38 22.95 45.20
N ASP A 390 59.40 24.27 45.29
CA ASP A 390 58.20 25.09 45.53
C ASP A 390 57.29 25.04 44.29
N ALA A 391 57.88 25.16 43.09
CA ALA A 391 57.19 25.04 41.81
C ALA A 391 56.51 23.65 41.65
N ALA A 392 57.20 22.56 42.01
CA ALA A 392 56.63 21.22 41.98
C ALA A 392 55.46 21.05 42.96
N SER A 393 55.54 21.69 44.12
CA SER A 393 54.49 21.64 45.16
C SER A 393 53.25 22.43 44.76
N GLN A 394 53.43 23.64 44.21
CA GLN A 394 52.35 24.44 43.66
C GLN A 394 51.68 23.75 42.46
N LEU A 395 52.46 23.19 41.53
CA LEU A 395 51.91 22.45 40.40
C LEU A 395 51.13 21.21 40.86
N ARG A 396 51.62 20.49 41.89
CA ARG A 396 50.84 19.39 42.50
C ARG A 396 49.52 19.86 43.08
N SER A 397 49.52 20.98 43.82
CA SER A 397 48.28 21.56 44.35
C SER A 397 47.28 21.84 43.22
N VAL A 398 47.73 22.46 42.12
CA VAL A 398 46.89 22.71 40.94
C VAL A 398 46.38 21.39 40.33
N LEU A 399 47.24 20.39 40.19
CA LEU A 399 46.85 19.08 39.68
C LEU A 399 45.81 18.40 40.57
N THR A 400 45.93 18.50 41.90
CA THR A 400 44.91 17.96 42.83
C THR A 400 43.56 18.69 42.70
N THR A 401 43.55 19.98 42.35
CA THR A 401 42.30 20.68 42.03
C THR A 401 41.70 20.26 40.69
N LEU A 402 42.54 19.84 39.73
CA LEU A 402 42.13 19.27 38.45
C LEU A 402 41.68 17.80 38.55
N GLU A 403 42.07 17.09 39.62
CA GLU A 403 41.87 15.65 39.83
C GLU A 403 40.41 15.22 40.05
N LEU A 404 39.45 16.14 40.15
CA LEU A 404 38.02 15.82 40.22
C LEU A 404 37.39 15.41 38.86
N GLN A 405 38.06 14.52 38.11
CA GLN A 405 37.51 13.62 37.08
C GLN A 405 37.52 14.02 35.58
N ARG A 406 38.05 15.18 35.13
CA ARG A 406 37.68 15.68 33.77
C ARG A 406 38.76 15.76 32.67
N ALA A 407 40.03 15.41 32.92
CA ALA A 407 41.08 15.44 31.88
C ALA A 407 42.33 14.57 32.21
N PRO A 408 42.29 13.24 31.98
CA PRO A 408 43.38 12.33 32.36
C PRO A 408 44.70 12.58 31.62
N GLY A 409 44.65 13.02 30.35
CA GLY A 409 45.87 13.35 29.59
C GLY A 409 46.63 14.55 30.15
N VAL A 410 45.89 15.58 30.56
CA VAL A 410 46.44 16.80 31.17
C VAL A 410 47.08 16.51 32.51
N LYS A 411 46.43 15.67 33.33
CA LYS A 411 46.97 15.19 34.61
C LYS A 411 48.32 14.49 34.43
N ARG A 412 48.41 13.53 33.51
CA ARG A 412 49.65 12.79 33.24
C ARG A 412 50.80 13.72 32.86
N LEU A 413 50.57 14.69 31.97
CA LEU A 413 51.60 15.65 31.57
C LEU A 413 52.03 16.55 32.74
N GLY A 414 51.08 17.00 33.56
CA GLY A 414 51.40 17.77 34.76
C GLY A 414 52.22 16.97 35.79
N GLU A 415 51.88 15.69 36.03
CA GLU A 415 52.64 14.81 36.92
C GLU A 415 54.07 14.58 36.43
N LEU A 416 54.26 14.38 35.13
CA LEU A 416 55.59 14.27 34.53
C LEU A 416 56.41 15.55 34.72
N ARG A 417 55.77 16.73 34.57
CA ARG A 417 56.42 18.03 34.82
C ARG A 417 56.80 18.19 36.30
N VAL A 418 55.95 17.77 37.24
CA VAL A 418 56.26 17.74 38.69
C VAL A 418 57.50 16.90 38.95
N GLN A 419 57.55 15.66 38.42
CA GLN A 419 58.71 14.78 38.59
C GLN A 419 60.00 15.41 38.05
N ARG A 420 59.91 16.11 36.92
CA ARG A 420 61.04 16.84 36.33
C ARG A 420 61.55 17.95 37.26
N LEU A 421 60.64 18.75 37.81
CA LEU A 421 60.97 19.82 38.76
C LEU A 421 61.57 19.28 40.06
N GLU A 422 61.02 18.21 40.61
CA GLU A 422 61.58 17.56 41.81
C GLU A 422 63.01 17.05 41.58
N ARG A 423 63.26 16.47 40.41
CA ARG A 423 64.60 15.99 40.04
C ARG A 423 65.58 17.12 39.77
N ALA A 424 65.11 18.23 39.20
CA ALA A 424 65.91 19.45 39.09
C ALA A 424 66.29 19.99 40.48
N GLN A 425 65.35 19.98 41.43
CA GLN A 425 65.63 20.35 42.82
C GLN A 425 66.65 19.40 43.46
N GLN A 426 66.53 18.09 43.25
CA GLN A 426 67.49 17.09 43.75
C GLN A 426 68.93 17.36 43.26
N ALA A 427 69.10 17.80 42.00
CA ALA A 427 70.41 18.18 41.49
C ALA A 427 71.00 19.40 42.24
N LEU A 428 70.19 20.41 42.52
CA LEU A 428 70.59 21.58 43.31
C LEU A 428 70.93 21.21 44.76
N ASP A 429 70.13 20.34 45.38
CA ASP A 429 70.36 19.88 46.75
C ASP A 429 71.65 19.06 46.85
N GLY A 430 71.95 18.25 45.83
CA GLY A 430 73.22 17.52 45.72
C GLY A 430 74.43 18.46 45.65
N LEU A 431 74.32 19.55 44.89
CA LEU A 431 75.36 20.57 44.78
C LEU A 431 75.57 21.30 46.12
N ALA A 432 74.47 21.70 46.78
CA ALA A 432 74.49 22.29 48.10
C ALA A 432 75.15 21.38 49.15
N ALA A 433 74.82 20.08 49.12
CA ALA A 433 75.37 19.09 50.02
C ALA A 433 76.88 18.88 49.79
N HIS A 434 77.33 18.86 48.53
CA HIS A 434 78.76 18.69 48.21
C HIS A 434 79.61 19.85 48.73
N VAL A 435 79.12 21.09 48.60
CA VAL A 435 79.78 22.28 49.16
C VAL A 435 79.83 22.23 50.68
N ARG A 436 78.71 21.92 51.35
CA ARG A 436 78.64 21.84 52.82
C ARG A 436 79.53 20.74 53.40
N GLN A 437 79.68 19.62 52.69
CA GLN A 437 80.49 18.48 53.10
C GLN A 437 81.97 18.65 52.74
N GLY A 438 82.35 19.67 51.97
CA GLY A 438 83.74 19.92 51.56
C GLY A 438 84.36 18.78 50.75
N LYS A 439 83.56 18.04 49.98
CA LYS A 439 84.00 16.84 49.25
C LYS A 439 84.98 17.17 48.12
N GLU A 440 85.92 16.26 47.87
CA GLU A 440 86.82 16.30 46.72
C GLU A 440 86.22 15.56 45.50
N PRO A 441 86.47 16.03 44.27
CA PRO A 441 87.11 17.30 43.94
C PRO A 441 86.23 18.52 44.31
N PRO A 442 86.84 19.68 44.61
CA PRO A 442 86.08 20.89 44.93
C PRO A 442 85.29 21.37 43.71
N LEU A 443 84.13 21.98 43.95
CA LEU A 443 83.37 22.60 42.87
C LEU A 443 84.03 23.92 42.49
N THR A 444 84.46 24.06 41.23
CA THR A 444 85.11 25.27 40.70
C THR A 444 84.32 25.87 39.55
N LEU A 445 84.41 27.19 39.39
CA LEU A 445 83.87 27.93 38.25
C LEU A 445 84.81 29.03 37.81
N SER A 446 84.85 29.30 36.50
CA SER A 446 85.46 30.51 35.97
C SER A 446 84.49 31.68 36.18
N LEU A 447 84.87 32.63 37.04
CA LEU A 447 84.10 33.83 37.36
C LEU A 447 84.99 35.06 37.14
N GLU A 448 84.38 36.19 36.74
CA GLU A 448 85.05 37.48 36.75
C GLU A 448 85.24 37.93 38.20
N ALA A 449 86.50 38.07 38.61
CA ALA A 449 86.87 38.51 39.95
C ALA A 449 86.62 40.02 40.11
N PRO A 450 86.61 40.57 41.34
CA PRO A 450 86.34 41.99 41.59
C PRO A 450 87.32 42.96 40.91
N ASP A 451 88.48 42.47 40.48
CA ASP A 451 89.50 43.20 39.71
C ASP A 451 89.27 43.16 38.18
N GLY A 452 88.21 42.50 37.72
CA GLY A 452 87.82 42.39 36.31
C GLY A 452 88.47 41.22 35.55
N GLU A 453 89.30 40.41 36.21
CA GLU A 453 89.94 39.24 35.60
C GLU A 453 89.10 37.96 35.78
N VAL A 454 88.93 37.18 34.72
CA VAL A 454 88.27 35.86 34.81
C VAL A 454 89.25 34.84 35.40
N ARG A 455 88.92 34.31 36.58
CA ARG A 455 89.74 33.30 37.29
C ARG A 455 88.88 32.15 37.78
N GLU A 456 89.51 31.00 38.04
CA GLU A 456 88.82 29.87 38.69
C GLU A 456 88.59 30.17 40.17
N ALA A 457 87.33 30.01 40.60
CA ALA A 457 86.89 30.23 41.95
C ALA A 457 86.26 28.95 42.52
N ARG A 458 86.63 28.60 43.74
CA ARG A 458 86.10 27.42 44.45
C ARG A 458 84.84 27.77 45.23
N ALA A 459 83.75 27.04 45.07
CA ALA A 459 82.60 27.17 45.96
C ALA A 459 82.97 26.63 47.35
N VAL A 460 82.91 27.51 48.36
CA VAL A 460 83.32 27.20 49.73
C VAL A 460 82.17 27.21 50.72
N LYS A 461 81.06 27.88 50.38
CA LYS A 461 79.86 27.94 51.22
C LYS A 461 78.60 27.99 50.38
N TYR A 462 77.54 27.38 50.89
CA TYR A 462 76.19 27.54 50.37
C TYR A 462 75.21 27.90 51.48
N ASP A 463 74.61 29.09 51.38
CA ASP A 463 73.49 29.51 52.21
C ASP A 463 72.18 29.04 51.56
N GLY A 464 71.50 28.08 52.20
CA GLY A 464 70.24 27.53 51.69
C GLY A 464 69.04 28.46 51.86
N LEU A 465 69.05 29.37 52.84
CA LEU A 465 67.97 30.33 53.07
C LEU A 465 68.03 31.45 52.03
N GLN A 466 69.24 31.96 51.77
CA GLN A 466 69.45 33.01 50.77
C GLN A 466 69.73 32.46 49.36
N ARG A 467 69.84 31.14 49.21
CA ARG A 467 70.16 30.41 47.96
C ARG A 467 71.40 31.00 47.28
N ARG A 468 72.47 31.15 48.05
CA ARG A 468 73.69 31.87 47.64
C ARG A 468 74.92 30.99 47.78
N PHE A 469 75.76 31.00 46.76
CA PHE A 469 77.09 30.42 46.80
C PHE A 469 78.12 31.49 47.11
N THR A 470 79.02 31.19 48.02
CA THR A 470 80.23 31.97 48.22
C THR A 470 81.39 31.25 47.52
N PHE A 471 82.00 31.95 46.57
CA PHE A 471 83.14 31.49 45.79
C PHE A 471 84.42 32.14 46.30
N GLN A 472 85.49 31.36 46.38
CA GLN A 472 86.81 31.78 46.82
C GLN A 472 87.81 31.72 45.66
N PHE A 473 88.38 32.87 45.30
CA PHE A 473 89.43 32.98 44.28
C PHE A 473 90.83 32.81 44.89
N THR A 474 91.06 33.44 46.04
CA THR A 474 92.30 33.37 46.83
C THR A 474 91.94 33.39 48.32
N ALA A 475 92.92 33.22 49.22
CA ALA A 475 92.68 33.20 50.67
C ALA A 475 91.92 34.44 51.21
N GLN A 476 91.94 35.57 50.49
CA GLN A 476 91.35 36.85 50.93
C GLN A 476 90.21 37.35 50.02
N MET A 477 89.92 36.71 48.90
CA MET A 477 88.91 37.16 47.93
C MET A 477 87.73 36.19 47.87
N LEU A 478 86.58 36.67 48.38
CA LEU A 478 85.31 35.96 48.36
C LEU A 478 84.30 36.75 47.52
N GLU A 479 83.53 36.05 46.69
CA GLU A 479 82.41 36.61 45.95
C GLU A 479 81.15 35.80 46.19
N ASP A 480 80.04 36.52 46.38
CA ASP A 480 78.74 35.98 46.73
C ASP A 480 77.85 36.03 45.49
N LYS A 481 77.46 34.88 44.94
CA LYS A 481 76.53 34.79 43.80
C LYS A 481 75.24 34.12 44.19
N LYS A 482 74.10 34.75 43.88
CA LYS A 482 72.80 34.10 44.03
C LYS A 482 72.67 33.00 42.99
N LEU A 483 71.95 31.94 43.34
CA LEU A 483 71.70 30.83 42.44
C LEU A 483 71.01 31.29 41.13
N ALA A 484 70.18 32.34 41.17
CA ALA A 484 69.52 32.90 39.99
C ALA A 484 70.48 33.68 39.05
N GLU A 485 71.62 34.16 39.55
CA GLU A 485 72.61 34.95 38.80
C GLU A 485 73.59 34.06 38.01
N LEU A 486 73.71 32.78 38.38
CA LEU A 486 74.56 31.82 37.66
C LEU A 486 73.96 31.48 36.30
N THR A 487 74.75 31.55 35.23
CA THR A 487 74.27 31.13 33.90
C THR A 487 73.95 29.61 33.86
N PRO A 488 73.11 29.15 32.93
CA PRO A 488 72.85 27.71 32.75
C PRO A 488 74.15 26.90 32.61
N GLU A 489 75.11 27.42 31.86
CA GLU A 489 76.42 26.77 31.65
C GLU A 489 77.22 26.70 32.94
N GLN A 490 77.29 27.79 33.72
CA GLN A 490 77.95 27.79 35.03
C GLN A 490 77.30 26.78 35.98
N LEU A 491 75.97 26.70 36.00
CA LEU A 491 75.27 25.75 36.86
C LEU A 491 75.55 24.30 36.47
N LEU A 492 75.55 23.98 35.17
CA LEU A 492 75.86 22.63 34.69
C LEU A 492 77.33 22.25 34.90
N THR A 493 78.26 23.21 34.80
CA THR A 493 79.68 23.01 35.11
C THR A 493 79.87 22.64 36.58
N LEU A 494 79.21 23.35 37.50
CA LEU A 494 79.25 23.00 38.93
C LEU A 494 78.73 21.61 39.25
N LEU A 495 77.86 21.05 38.41
CA LEU A 495 77.31 19.72 38.62
C LEU A 495 78.24 18.63 38.09
N GLN A 496 79.14 18.93 37.15
CA GLN A 496 80.05 17.94 36.56
C GLN A 496 80.76 17.05 37.60
N PRO A 497 81.31 17.59 38.70
CA PRO A 497 82.08 16.81 39.68
C PRO A 497 81.23 15.95 40.61
N LEU A 498 79.89 16.12 40.61
CA LEU A 498 78.99 15.28 41.39
C LEU A 498 78.94 13.85 40.78
N GLY A 499 78.36 12.87 41.48
CA GLY A 499 78.35 11.45 41.07
C GLY A 499 77.91 11.16 39.63
N GLY A 500 78.48 10.11 39.02
CA GLY A 500 78.21 9.70 37.63
C GLY A 500 77.11 8.65 37.46
N GLY A 501 76.32 8.37 38.50
CA GLY A 501 75.26 7.36 38.45
C GLY A 501 74.11 7.77 37.52
N ALA A 502 73.36 6.78 37.03
CA ALA A 502 72.25 7.02 36.11
C ALA A 502 71.18 7.97 36.69
N LYS A 503 70.89 7.88 38.01
CA LYS A 503 69.96 8.78 38.71
C LYS A 503 70.47 10.21 38.81
N ASP A 504 71.77 10.40 39.03
CA ASP A 504 72.39 11.73 39.13
C ASP A 504 72.40 12.42 37.76
N LEU A 505 72.74 11.67 36.70
CA LEU A 505 72.69 12.17 35.33
C LEU A 505 71.26 12.54 34.91
N LEU A 506 70.27 11.76 35.35
CA LEU A 506 68.87 12.05 35.10
C LEU A 506 68.40 13.31 35.83
N ALA A 507 68.83 13.53 37.08
CA ALA A 507 68.55 14.75 37.83
C ALA A 507 69.18 15.99 37.17
N ARG A 508 70.43 15.88 36.70
CA ARG A 508 71.10 16.95 35.93
C ARG A 508 70.42 17.22 34.60
N ALA A 509 69.99 16.17 33.90
CA ALA A 509 69.26 16.34 32.65
C ALA A 509 67.95 17.10 32.89
N CYS A 510 67.20 16.75 33.94
CA CYS A 510 65.99 17.46 34.33
C CYS A 510 66.27 18.94 34.63
N LEU A 511 67.34 19.24 35.37
CA LEU A 511 67.76 20.62 35.61
C LEU A 511 68.16 21.34 34.32
N ALA A 512 68.89 20.67 33.42
CA ALA A 512 69.28 21.22 32.12
C ALA A 512 68.06 21.61 31.26
N TYR A 513 66.98 20.82 31.29
CA TYR A 513 65.70 21.22 30.69
C TYR A 513 65.13 22.48 31.34
N GLU A 514 65.13 22.58 32.68
CA GLU A 514 64.57 23.74 33.38
C GLU A 514 65.32 25.04 33.15
N VAL A 515 66.62 24.97 32.87
CA VAL A 515 67.44 26.16 32.60
C VAL A 515 67.59 26.46 31.10
N GLY A 516 66.91 25.72 30.23
CA GLY A 516 66.90 25.95 28.78
C GLY A 516 68.12 25.40 28.02
N ALA A 517 68.92 24.54 28.65
CA ALA A 517 70.12 23.92 28.05
C ALA A 517 69.77 22.58 27.37
N LEU A 518 68.89 22.63 26.36
CA LEU A 518 68.32 21.44 25.69
C LEU A 518 69.37 20.48 25.11
N PRO A 519 70.43 20.94 24.40
CA PRO A 519 71.45 20.04 23.86
C PRO A 519 72.16 19.24 24.96
N GLN A 520 72.49 19.90 26.08
CA GLN A 520 73.13 19.28 27.23
C GLN A 520 72.16 18.32 27.95
N ALA A 521 70.88 18.67 28.03
CA ALA A 521 69.85 17.81 28.62
C ALA A 521 69.73 16.48 27.87
N GLU A 522 69.67 16.50 26.53
CA GLU A 522 69.60 15.29 25.69
C GLU A 522 70.84 14.42 25.81
N GLN A 523 72.04 15.03 25.86
CA GLN A 523 73.29 14.30 26.08
C GLN A 523 73.28 13.59 27.44
N LEU A 524 72.83 14.26 28.50
CA LEU A 524 72.75 13.71 29.84
C LEU A 524 71.69 12.59 29.93
N LEU A 525 70.53 12.73 29.29
CA LEU A 525 69.52 11.66 29.20
C LEU A 525 70.07 10.44 28.45
N GLY A 526 70.76 10.64 27.33
CA GLY A 526 71.38 9.56 26.56
C GLY A 526 72.39 8.76 27.39
N ARG A 527 73.22 9.47 28.17
CA ARG A 527 74.18 8.85 29.10
C ARG A 527 73.50 8.14 30.27
N ALA A 528 72.45 8.74 30.86
CA ALA A 528 71.68 8.11 31.93
C ALA A 528 71.03 6.81 31.46
N ARG A 529 70.43 6.79 30.27
CA ARG A 529 69.84 5.60 29.64
C ARG A 529 70.87 4.53 29.31
N ALA A 530 72.07 4.92 28.86
CA ALA A 530 73.15 3.98 28.57
C ALA A 530 73.66 3.27 29.84
N LEU A 531 73.62 3.96 31.00
CA LEU A 531 74.04 3.41 32.29
C LEU A 531 72.93 2.59 32.98
N ASP A 532 71.66 2.96 32.78
CA ASP A 532 70.51 2.20 33.26
C ASP A 532 69.40 2.16 32.19
N PRO A 533 69.33 1.06 31.40
CA PRO A 533 68.29 0.86 30.39
C PRO A 533 66.86 0.87 30.97
N GLY A 534 66.69 0.61 32.27
CA GLY A 534 65.40 0.68 32.97
C GLY A 534 64.79 2.09 32.99
N LEU A 535 65.61 3.13 32.74
CA LEU A 535 65.16 4.52 32.64
C LEU A 535 64.57 4.89 31.28
N ALA A 536 64.56 3.98 30.28
CA ALA A 536 64.12 4.28 28.92
C ALA A 536 62.73 4.93 28.87
N ARG A 537 61.76 4.38 29.59
CA ARG A 537 60.39 4.92 29.64
C ARG A 537 60.34 6.32 30.24
N THR A 538 61.10 6.58 31.31
CA THR A 538 61.16 7.90 31.94
C THR A 538 61.85 8.92 31.05
N VAL A 539 62.88 8.52 30.30
CA VAL A 539 63.54 9.36 29.29
C VAL A 539 62.56 9.73 28.17
N ASP A 540 61.80 8.77 27.67
CA ASP A 540 60.83 8.99 26.60
C ASP A 540 59.65 9.86 27.08
N ASP A 541 59.15 9.64 28.30
CA ASP A 541 58.12 10.48 28.93
C ASP A 541 58.61 11.93 29.15
N LEU A 542 59.88 12.14 29.52
CA LEU A 542 60.46 13.48 29.68
C LEU A 542 60.67 14.20 28.35
N ARG A 543 61.04 13.49 27.28
CA ARG A 543 61.11 14.03 25.91
C ARG A 543 59.74 14.42 25.37
N ALA A 544 58.71 13.64 25.69
CA ALA A 544 57.34 13.93 25.28
C ALA A 544 56.81 15.27 25.84
N LEU A 545 57.38 15.79 26.93
CA LEU A 545 57.05 17.12 27.47
C LEU A 545 57.57 18.28 26.62
N GLU A 546 58.59 18.09 25.79
CA GLU A 546 59.21 19.14 24.96
C GLU A 546 58.61 19.22 23.55
N GLY A 547 57.91 18.17 23.11
CA GLY A 547 57.25 18.11 21.80
C GLY A 547 55.83 18.69 21.76
N GLN A 548 55.35 19.29 22.86
CA GLN A 548 54.00 19.84 23.06
C GLN A 548 54.07 21.21 23.74
#